data_AF-A0A497P8Z2-F1
#
_entry.id   AF-A0A497P8Z2-F1
#
_cell.length_a   1.000
_cell.length_b   1.000
_cell.length_c   1.000
_cell.angle_alpha   90.00
_cell.angle_beta   90.00
_cell.angle_gamma   90.00
#
_symmetry.space_group_name_H-M   'P 1'
#
loop_
_entity.id
_entity.type
_entity.pdbx_description
1 polymer ?
#
loop_
_entity_poly.entity_id
_entity_poly.type
_entity_poly.pdbx_seq_one_letter_code
_entity_poly.pdbx_strand_id
1 'polypeptide(L)'
;MQSRSPPDMLITTPETIQAILSGRNFRRHLKYVRWVIVDEVHEFAENKRGSQLSLILECLRLITEQDFQLIGLSATIGSPDKAGKFLVGMEREVEILLVPVARYLNIQVVYPQLSQEDYSLGTKLF
;
A
#
# COMPACT_ATOMS: atom_id res chain seq x y z
N MET A 1 -18.34 17.76 6.34
CA MET A 1 -17.82 18.08 7.69
C MET A 1 -16.30 17.97 7.79
N GLN A 2 -15.62 17.00 7.16
CA GLN A 2 -14.14 16.93 7.13
C GLN A 2 -13.43 18.06 6.35
N SER A 3 -14.09 18.79 5.45
CA SER A 3 -13.41 19.85 4.67
C SER A 3 -13.16 21.17 5.42
N ARG A 4 -13.72 21.34 6.63
CA ARG A 4 -13.57 22.58 7.41
C ARG A 4 -12.43 22.50 8.42
N SER A 5 -12.14 21.30 8.92
CA SER A 5 -10.99 20.99 9.79
C SER A 5 -10.42 19.65 9.34
N PRO A 6 -9.30 19.64 8.62
CA PRO A 6 -8.62 18.40 8.23
C PRO A 6 -8.14 17.67 9.48
N PRO A 7 -8.09 16.33 9.45
CA PRO A 7 -7.37 15.59 10.47
C PRO A 7 -5.85 15.79 10.33
N ASP A 8 -5.11 15.63 11.41
CA ASP A 8 -3.64 15.60 11.38
C ASP A 8 -3.11 14.36 10.62
N MET A 9 -3.88 13.28 10.58
CA MET A 9 -3.59 12.06 9.84
C MET A 9 -4.80 11.63 9.00
N LEU A 10 -4.59 11.45 7.69
CA LEU A 10 -5.60 10.99 6.75
C LEU A 10 -5.22 9.60 6.22
N ILE A 11 -6.04 8.60 6.55
CA ILE A 11 -5.96 7.27 5.94
C ILE A 11 -6.94 7.23 4.77
N THR A 12 -6.46 6.86 3.59
CA THR A 12 -7.23 6.98 2.35
C THR A 12 -6.68 6.04 1.29
N THR A 13 -7.48 5.80 0.25
CA THR A 13 -7.04 5.08 -0.94
C THR A 13 -6.60 6.07 -2.04
N PRO A 14 -5.82 5.62 -3.05
CA PRO A 14 -5.48 6.45 -4.20
C PRO A 14 -6.70 7.04 -4.91
N GLU A 15 -7.76 6.24 -5.08
CA GLU A 15 -8.98 6.64 -5.77
C GLU A 15 -9.69 7.79 -5.03
N THR A 16 -9.70 7.73 -3.69
CA THR A 16 -10.29 8.79 -2.84
C THR A 16 -9.45 10.07 -2.88
N ILE A 17 -8.11 9.96 -2.85
CA ILE A 17 -7.22 11.13 -3.01
C ILE A 17 -7.47 11.80 -4.37
N GLN A 18 -7.60 11.03 -5.46
CA GLN A 18 -7.84 11.61 -6.78
C GLN A 18 -9.14 12.42 -6.84
N ALA A 19 -10.22 11.90 -6.23
CA ALA A 19 -11.47 12.63 -6.11
C ALA A 19 -11.32 13.92 -5.30
N ILE A 20 -10.58 13.84 -4.18
CA ILE A 20 -10.27 14.98 -3.30
C ILE A 20 -9.44 16.05 -4.02
N LEU A 21 -8.41 15.65 -4.77
CA LEU A 21 -7.55 16.55 -5.51
C LEU A 21 -8.39 17.40 -6.48
N SER A 22 -9.43 16.86 -7.09
CA SER A 22 -10.31 17.60 -7.99
C SER A 22 -11.10 18.73 -7.30
N GLY A 23 -11.29 18.67 -5.97
CA GLY A 23 -12.03 19.66 -5.17
C GLY A 23 -11.17 20.84 -4.71
N ARG A 24 -11.62 22.08 -4.96
CA ARG A 24 -10.87 23.32 -4.61
C ARG A 24 -10.57 23.49 -3.12
N ASN A 25 -11.50 23.11 -2.24
CA ASN A 25 -11.38 23.38 -0.80
C ASN A 25 -10.37 22.46 -0.12
N PHE A 26 -10.30 21.19 -0.50
CA PHE A 26 -9.43 20.23 0.17
C PHE A 26 -7.98 20.36 -0.28
N ARG A 27 -7.75 20.84 -1.51
CA ARG A 27 -6.41 21.21 -2.00
C ARG A 27 -5.66 22.18 -1.07
N ARG A 28 -6.36 23.14 -0.44
CA ARG A 28 -5.73 24.09 0.51
C ARG A 28 -5.12 23.39 1.72
N HIS A 29 -5.77 22.34 2.20
CA HIS A 29 -5.34 21.60 3.37
C HIS A 29 -4.17 20.67 3.05
N LEU A 30 -4.15 20.12 1.84
CA LEU A 30 -3.05 19.27 1.36
C LEU A 30 -1.71 20.02 1.21
N LYS A 31 -1.71 21.36 1.13
CA LYS A 31 -0.48 22.17 1.04
C LYS A 31 0.47 21.95 2.22
N TYR A 32 -0.06 21.56 3.37
CA TYR A 32 0.71 21.36 4.60
C TYR A 32 1.15 19.91 4.84
N VAL A 33 0.94 19.02 3.87
CA VAL A 33 1.39 17.62 4.00
C VAL A 33 2.91 17.58 4.08
N ARG A 34 3.41 16.91 5.11
CA ARG A 34 4.85 16.72 5.38
C ARG A 34 5.32 15.28 5.22
N TRP A 35 4.40 14.32 5.38
CA TRP A 35 4.67 12.90 5.27
C TRP A 35 3.58 12.21 4.45
N VAL A 36 4.00 11.27 3.61
CA VAL A 36 3.12 10.35 2.90
C VAL A 36 3.63 8.94 3.14
N ILE A 37 2.73 8.07 3.59
CA ILE A 37 3.02 6.65 3.82
C ILE A 37 2.23 5.86 2.78
N VAL A 38 2.94 5.04 2.01
CA VAL A 38 2.35 4.09 1.06
C VAL A 38 2.56 2.70 1.64
N ASP A 39 1.48 2.09 2.09
CA ASP A 39 1.49 0.71 2.55
C ASP A 39 1.37 -0.26 1.38
N GLU A 40 1.91 -1.46 1.55
CA GLU A 40 1.94 -2.54 0.55
C GLU A 40 2.40 -2.09 -0.84
N VAL A 41 3.55 -1.40 -0.91
CA VAL A 41 4.14 -0.88 -2.16
C VAL A 41 4.23 -1.95 -3.26
N HIS A 42 4.42 -3.22 -2.89
CA HIS A 42 4.50 -4.33 -3.84
C HIS A 42 3.22 -4.54 -4.66
N GLU A 43 2.04 -4.17 -4.13
CA GLU A 43 0.78 -4.26 -4.87
C GLU A 43 0.69 -3.24 -6.00
N PHE A 44 1.43 -2.13 -5.92
CA PHE A 44 1.34 -1.02 -6.87
C PHE A 44 2.28 -1.16 -8.06
N ALA A 45 3.32 -1.99 -7.97
CA ALA A 45 4.36 -2.07 -8.99
C ALA A 45 3.87 -2.56 -10.36
N GLU A 46 2.78 -3.33 -10.42
CA GLU A 46 2.36 -4.05 -11.64
C GLU A 46 0.88 -3.82 -12.04
N ASN A 47 0.27 -2.69 -11.66
CA ASN A 47 -1.12 -2.41 -12.07
C ASN A 47 -1.44 -0.92 -12.29
N LYS A 48 -2.66 -0.66 -12.79
CA LYS A 48 -3.16 0.70 -13.06
C LYS A 48 -3.17 1.60 -11.81
N ARG A 49 -3.33 1.02 -10.61
CA ARG A 49 -3.31 1.77 -9.34
C ARG A 49 -1.91 2.31 -9.08
N GLY A 50 -0.86 1.63 -9.53
CA GLY A 50 0.51 2.13 -9.49
C GLY A 50 0.70 3.43 -10.25
N SER A 51 0.29 3.46 -11.53
CA SER A 51 0.35 4.69 -12.34
C SER A 51 -0.47 5.82 -11.72
N GLN A 52 -1.64 5.51 -11.16
CA GLN A 52 -2.48 6.47 -10.46
C GLN A 52 -1.77 7.04 -9.22
N LEU A 53 -1.15 6.19 -8.40
CA LEU A 53 -0.38 6.61 -7.23
C LEU A 53 0.80 7.52 -7.63
N SER A 54 1.58 7.15 -8.65
CA SER A 54 2.70 7.97 -9.13
C SER A 54 2.23 9.37 -9.55
N LEU A 55 1.11 9.47 -10.29
CA LEU A 55 0.53 10.77 -10.68
C LEU A 55 0.01 11.57 -9.48
N ILE A 56 -0.62 10.90 -8.51
CA ILE A 56 -1.10 11.52 -7.28
C ILE A 56 0.06 12.13 -6.49
N LEU A 57 1.17 11.41 -6.35
CA LEU A 57 2.34 11.88 -5.61
C LEU A 57 2.95 13.13 -6.27
N GLU A 58 3.10 13.16 -7.59
CA GLU A 58 3.56 14.36 -8.29
C GLU A 58 2.56 15.52 -8.19
N CYS A 59 1.26 15.25 -8.32
CA CYS A 59 0.23 16.26 -8.11
C CYS A 59 0.26 16.85 -6.71
N LEU A 60 0.53 16.01 -5.70
CA LEU A 60 0.64 16.45 -4.31
C LEU A 60 1.86 17.35 -4.13
N ARG A 61 3.01 17.02 -4.73
CA ARG A 61 4.22 17.87 -4.70
C ARG A 61 3.97 19.25 -5.31
N LEU A 62 3.21 19.31 -6.41
CA LEU A 62 2.80 20.58 -7.00
C LEU A 62 1.91 21.42 -6.07
N ILE A 63 1.09 20.78 -5.24
CA ILE A 63 0.21 21.46 -4.28
C ILE A 63 0.97 21.91 -3.04
N THR A 64 1.91 21.10 -2.56
CA THR A 64 2.73 21.42 -1.38
C THR A 64 3.79 22.48 -1.70
N GLU A 65 4.17 22.65 -2.97
CA GLU A 65 5.27 23.54 -3.42
C GLU A 65 6.63 23.19 -2.77
N GLN A 66 6.73 21.99 -2.19
CA GLN A 66 7.91 21.44 -1.54
C GLN A 66 7.84 19.91 -1.58
N ASP A 67 8.98 19.23 -1.46
CA ASP A 67 8.95 17.78 -1.30
C ASP A 67 8.48 17.40 0.11
N PHE A 68 7.91 16.21 0.23
CA PHE A 68 7.48 15.62 1.50
C PHE A 68 8.24 14.32 1.74
N GLN A 69 8.34 13.91 3.00
CA GLN A 69 8.92 12.62 3.32
C GLN A 69 7.99 11.51 2.83
N LEU A 70 8.46 10.72 1.87
CA LEU A 70 7.74 9.56 1.35
C LEU A 70 8.29 8.29 2.01
N ILE A 71 7.39 7.49 2.58
CA ILE A 71 7.74 6.24 3.26
C ILE A 71 6.95 5.12 2.59
N GLY A 72 7.66 4.11 2.09
CA GLY A 72 7.06 2.90 1.52
C GLY A 72 7.18 1.74 2.49
N LEU A 73 6.09 1.00 2.70
CA LEU A 73 6.07 -0.21 3.49
C LEU A 73 5.77 -1.41 2.58
N SER A 74 6.45 -2.53 2.81
CA SER A 74 6.14 -3.80 2.15
C SER A 74 6.71 -4.95 2.96
N ALA A 75 5.91 -6.01 3.16
CA ALA A 75 6.37 -7.23 3.82
C ALA A 75 7.17 -8.15 2.88
N THR A 76 6.82 -8.15 1.60
CA THR A 76 7.40 -9.05 0.59
C THR A 76 7.81 -8.26 -0.63
N ILE A 77 9.12 -8.16 -0.90
CA ILE A 77 9.61 -7.49 -2.11
C ILE A 77 10.82 -8.21 -2.66
N GLY A 78 10.72 -8.66 -3.92
CA GLY A 78 11.80 -9.36 -4.60
C GLY A 78 12.91 -8.44 -5.10
N SER A 79 12.61 -7.15 -5.31
CA SER A 79 13.58 -6.14 -5.75
C SER A 79 13.30 -4.80 -5.07
N PRO A 80 13.82 -4.58 -3.85
CA PRO A 80 13.62 -3.35 -3.09
C PRO A 80 14.00 -2.10 -3.87
N ASP A 81 15.12 -2.12 -4.61
CA ASP A 81 15.60 -0.96 -5.38
C ASP A 81 14.62 -0.53 -6.48
N LYS A 82 14.00 -1.49 -7.17
CA LYS A 82 13.02 -1.20 -8.22
C LYS A 82 11.76 -0.60 -7.62
N ALA A 83 11.29 -1.15 -6.49
CA ALA A 83 10.12 -0.63 -5.79
C ALA A 83 10.36 0.77 -5.21
N GLY A 84 11.54 1.00 -4.63
CA GLY A 84 11.97 2.32 -4.16
C GLY A 84 11.96 3.34 -5.29
N LYS A 85 12.60 3.03 -6.44
CA LYS A 85 12.61 3.91 -7.62
C LYS A 85 11.22 4.14 -8.21
N PHE A 86 10.36 3.13 -8.22
CA PHE A 86 8.96 3.30 -8.60
C PHE A 86 8.23 4.31 -7.69
N LEU A 87 8.49 4.25 -6.38
CA LEU A 87 7.83 5.07 -5.38
C LEU A 87 8.31 6.54 -5.41
N VAL A 88 9.63 6.77 -5.48
CA VAL A 88 10.20 8.13 -5.41
C VAL A 88 10.37 8.79 -6.79
N GLY A 89 10.37 8.00 -7.87
CA GLY A 89 10.68 8.46 -9.23
C GLY A 89 12.17 8.32 -9.57
N MET A 90 12.58 8.95 -10.68
CA MET A 90 13.95 8.81 -11.22
C MET A 90 14.96 9.82 -10.66
N GLU A 91 14.49 10.98 -10.20
CA GLU A 91 15.35 12.10 -9.78
C GLU A 91 15.53 12.21 -8.26
N ARG A 92 14.91 11.30 -7.50
CA ARG A 92 14.90 11.34 -6.03
C ARG A 92 15.62 10.13 -5.48
N GLU A 93 16.39 10.37 -4.42
CA GLU A 93 17.06 9.32 -3.66
C GLU A 93 16.07 8.56 -2.78
N VAL A 94 16.35 7.28 -2.54
CA VAL A 94 15.57 6.43 -1.64
C VAL A 94 16.51 5.59 -0.78
N GLU A 95 16.33 5.68 0.53
CA GLU A 95 17.00 4.79 1.47
C GLU A 95 16.17 3.52 1.65
N ILE A 96 16.80 2.35 1.43
CA ILE A 96 16.16 1.05 1.59
C ILE A 96 16.53 0.47 2.95
N LEU A 97 15.54 0.35 3.83
CA LEU A 97 15.69 -0.28 5.14
C LEU A 97 15.14 -1.71 5.11
N LEU A 98 16.05 -2.70 5.06
CA LEU A 98 15.70 -4.11 5.15
C LEU A 98 15.81 -4.58 6.60
N VAL A 99 14.67 -4.88 7.21
CA VAL A 99 14.62 -5.48 8.54
C VAL A 99 14.44 -6.99 8.37
N PRO A 100 15.43 -7.82 8.74
CA PRO A 100 15.30 -9.27 8.67
C PRO A 100 14.30 -9.73 9.74
N VAL A 101 13.03 -9.87 9.37
CA VAL A 101 12.01 -10.42 10.25
C VAL A 101 12.07 -11.95 10.14
N ALA A 102 12.93 -12.58 10.93
CA ALA A 102 12.92 -14.03 11.09
C ALA A 102 11.67 -14.42 11.92
N ARG A 103 10.53 -14.62 11.27
CA ARG A 103 9.40 -15.34 11.90
C ARG A 103 9.70 -16.83 11.84
N TYR A 104 9.74 -17.48 13.00
CA TYR A 104 9.68 -18.93 13.08
C TYR A 104 8.29 -19.37 12.59
N LEU A 105 8.21 -19.73 11.31
CA LEU A 105 7.01 -20.28 10.69
C LEU A 105 6.92 -21.76 11.03
N ASN A 106 5.97 -22.14 11.88
CA ASN A 106 5.59 -23.54 12.07
C ASN A 106 4.50 -23.88 11.05
N ILE A 107 4.89 -24.43 9.91
CA ILE A 107 3.98 -24.84 8.83
C ILE A 107 3.80 -26.35 8.91
N GLN A 108 2.57 -26.80 9.13
CA GLN A 108 2.20 -28.21 9.07
C GLN A 108 1.28 -28.44 7.87
N VAL A 109 1.71 -29.28 6.93
CA VAL A 109 0.85 -29.78 5.85
C VAL A 109 0.21 -31.07 6.33
N VAL A 110 -1.08 -31.05 6.60
CA VAL A 110 -1.83 -32.24 7.00
C VAL A 110 -2.51 -32.83 5.78
N TYR A 111 -2.12 -34.06 5.43
CA TYR A 111 -2.86 -34.88 4.47
C TYR A 111 -3.71 -35.89 5.25
N PRO A 112 -5.03 -35.67 5.39
CA PRO A 112 -5.88 -36.60 6.12
C PRO A 112 -5.97 -37.92 5.36
N GLN A 113 -5.75 -39.03 6.07
CA GLN A 113 -6.01 -40.37 5.54
C GLN A 113 -7.50 -40.65 5.70
N LEU A 114 -8.18 -41.04 4.62
CA LEU A 114 -9.58 -41.45 4.67
C LEU A 114 -9.74 -42.68 5.57
N SER A 115 -10.58 -42.57 6.59
CA SER A 115 -10.95 -43.67 7.46
C SER A 115 -12.16 -44.43 6.90
N GLN A 116 -12.40 -45.66 7.38
CA GLN A 116 -13.62 -46.40 7.04
C GLN A 116 -14.90 -45.66 7.47
N GLU A 117 -14.82 -44.87 8.55
CA GLU A 117 -15.94 -44.04 8.99
C GLU A 117 -16.28 -42.97 7.94
N ASP A 118 -15.29 -42.37 7.30
CA ASP A 118 -15.49 -41.37 6.24
C ASP A 118 -16.22 -41.96 5.02
N TYR A 119 -15.90 -43.20 4.63
CA TYR A 119 -16.64 -43.93 3.60
C TYR A 119 -18.09 -44.21 4.00
N SER A 120 -18.31 -44.61 5.26
CA SER A 120 -19.65 -44.89 5.77
C SER A 120 -20.54 -43.64 5.85
N LEU A 121 -19.95 -42.49 6.18
CA LEU A 121 -20.59 -41.18 6.21
C LEU A 121 -20.93 -40.68 4.80
N GLY A 122 -20.00 -40.81 3.85
CA GLY A 122 -20.24 -40.44 2.46
C GLY A 122 -21.40 -41.22 1.82
N THR A 123 -21.59 -42.48 2.21
CA THR A 123 -22.69 -43.34 1.71
C THR A 123 -24.04 -43.03 2.35
N LYS A 124 -24.08 -42.27 3.47
CA LYS A 124 -25.33 -41.87 4.15
C LYS A 124 -25.83 -40.48 3.75
N LEU A 125 -24.96 -39.65 3.17
CA LEU A 125 -25.24 -38.26 2.80
C LEU A 125 -25.68 -38.10 1.33
N PHE A 126 -25.64 -39.19 0.55
CA PHE A 126 -26.19 -39.34 -0.80
C PHE A 126 -27.09 -40.56 -0.86
#